data_AF-X0YE28-F1
#
_entry.id   AF-X0YE28-F1
#
_cell.length_a   1.000
_cell.length_b   1.000
_cell.length_c   1.000
_cell.angle_alpha   90.00
_cell.angle_beta   90.00
_cell.angle_gamma   90.00
#
_symmetry.space_group_name_H-M   'P 1'
#
loop_
_entity.id
_entity.type
_entity.pdbx_description
1 polymer ?
#
loop_
_entity_poly.entity_id
_entity_poly.type
_entity_poly.pdbx_seq_one_letter_code
_entity_poly.pdbx_strand_id
1 'polypeptide(L)'
;METKATNKIYLLLIYAIFPIIASIVYWFAEPYSYIGPYELTHRIGSVFGVFSFVWMCFNVIIMTKIKFIETNFGLDWLLKFHTGMAALALILGSLHYPLLRVGASLDPTQLRTGNFGWASLVIVMVLAIIFMSNRLVRINIVRKMRAAAFKRRFRYEINKLIHNLPILGLSLLFLHTIISFTSASSLYMLGVYYFFFSITLISWIYHKLIRRLRSINNPYIHRKSSWDEVSKIVDGGQKDRKWALNLLKQTPSLYPCLQCGVCTSECPVSKVTMGSYNPRRNVIAVLLGYKDLLLNRDDLAIWGCTDCHTCDEVCPDDIELTSLFASLKNQSVALGKGPDYISEQAKVIFDNAKAIPSQPAMATPIWSSTLKIFSEPIIS
;
A
#
# COMPACT_ATOMS: atom_id res chain seq x y z
N MET A 1 -13.71 19.44 11.24
CA MET A 1 -13.26 18.10 11.68
C MET A 1 -14.44 17.17 11.97
N GLU A 2 -15.50 17.69 12.59
CA GLU A 2 -16.72 16.97 12.95
C GLU A 2 -17.40 16.24 11.77
N THR A 3 -17.59 16.91 10.63
CA THR A 3 -18.19 16.31 9.42
C THR A 3 -17.43 15.10 8.87
N LYS A 4 -16.10 15.08 8.96
CA LYS A 4 -15.29 13.94 8.54
C LYS A 4 -15.47 12.74 9.48
N ALA A 5 -15.60 12.98 10.79
CA ALA A 5 -15.82 11.90 11.75
C ALA A 5 -17.20 11.23 11.52
N THR A 6 -18.25 12.03 11.32
CA THR A 6 -19.60 11.51 11.05
C THR A 6 -19.65 10.70 9.75
N ASN A 7 -19.01 11.17 8.68
CA ASN A 7 -18.94 10.44 7.40
C ASN A 7 -18.20 9.09 7.52
N LYS A 8 -17.18 9.02 8.39
CA LYS A 8 -16.49 7.75 8.65
C LYS A 8 -17.42 6.72 9.28
N ILE A 9 -18.23 7.16 10.24
CA ILE A 9 -19.20 6.31 10.94
C ILE A 9 -20.23 5.76 9.94
N TYR A 10 -20.79 6.60 9.07
CA TYR A 10 -21.77 6.14 8.08
C TYR A 10 -21.24 5.05 7.14
N LEU A 11 -20.01 5.20 6.64
CA LEU A 11 -19.43 4.19 5.75
C LEU A 11 -19.15 2.88 6.49
N LEU A 12 -18.73 2.93 7.76
CA LEU A 12 -18.56 1.74 8.59
C LEU A 12 -19.89 1.06 8.90
N LEU A 13 -20.94 1.84 9.16
CA LEU A 13 -22.31 1.32 9.35
C LEU A 13 -22.81 0.63 8.09
N ILE A 14 -22.65 1.26 6.92
CA ILE A 14 -22.94 0.66 5.61
C ILE A 14 -22.21 -0.69 5.48
N TYR A 15 -20.90 -0.70 5.73
CA TYR A 15 -20.06 -1.88 5.60
C TYR A 15 -20.52 -3.05 6.51
N ALA A 16 -21.05 -2.74 7.70
CA ALA A 16 -21.55 -3.72 8.66
C ALA A 16 -22.99 -4.18 8.38
N ILE A 17 -23.88 -3.26 8.00
CA ILE A 17 -25.32 -3.50 7.86
C ILE A 17 -25.64 -4.32 6.61
N PHE A 18 -24.99 -4.02 5.48
CA PHE A 18 -25.30 -4.68 4.21
C PHE A 18 -25.15 -6.22 4.21
N PRO A 19 -24.09 -6.84 4.74
CA PRO A 19 -24.03 -8.31 4.84
C PRO A 19 -25.04 -8.89 5.84
N ILE A 20 -25.43 -8.14 6.88
CA ILE A 20 -26.48 -8.55 7.82
C ILE A 20 -27.83 -8.60 7.08
N ILE A 21 -28.18 -7.54 6.35
CA ILE A 21 -29.40 -7.50 5.54
C ILE A 21 -29.41 -8.65 4.53
N ALA A 22 -28.31 -8.86 3.80
CA ALA A 22 -28.20 -9.96 2.84
C ALA A 22 -28.40 -11.34 3.52
N SER A 23 -27.86 -11.50 4.74
CA SER A 23 -28.01 -12.73 5.52
C SER A 23 -29.44 -12.95 6.03
N ILE A 24 -30.15 -11.88 6.41
CA ILE A 24 -31.57 -11.93 6.76
C ILE A 24 -32.40 -12.34 5.55
N VAL A 25 -32.16 -11.75 4.39
CA VAL A 25 -32.85 -12.14 3.14
C VAL A 25 -32.59 -13.61 2.83
N TYR A 26 -31.35 -14.08 2.96
CA TYR A 26 -31.00 -15.49 2.81
C TYR A 26 -31.78 -16.39 3.78
N TRP A 27 -31.85 -16.00 5.05
CA TRP A 27 -32.48 -16.79 6.11
C TRP A 27 -33.94 -17.13 5.80
N PHE A 28 -34.67 -16.19 5.21
CA PHE A 28 -36.07 -16.38 4.82
C PHE A 28 -36.27 -16.92 3.40
N ALA A 29 -35.22 -16.95 2.58
CA ALA A 29 -35.28 -17.37 1.18
C ALA A 29 -35.10 -18.89 0.98
N GLU A 30 -34.43 -19.58 1.91
CA GLU A 30 -34.12 -21.01 1.75
C GLU A 30 -35.15 -21.93 2.44
N PRO A 31 -35.90 -22.75 1.67
CA PRO A 31 -36.95 -23.60 2.21
C PRO A 31 -36.38 -24.73 3.09
N TYR A 32 -37.05 -24.96 4.23
CA TYR A 32 -36.67 -25.97 5.25
C TYR A 32 -36.52 -27.39 4.68
N SER A 33 -37.33 -27.73 3.68
CA SER A 33 -37.36 -29.07 3.05
C SER A 33 -36.05 -29.48 2.37
N TYR A 34 -35.14 -28.53 2.10
CA TYR A 34 -33.89 -28.79 1.39
C TYR A 34 -32.75 -29.25 2.31
N ILE A 35 -32.79 -28.95 3.61
CA ILE A 35 -31.58 -28.96 4.47
C ILE A 35 -31.56 -30.14 5.47
N GLY A 36 -32.72 -30.73 5.77
CA GLY A 36 -32.82 -31.90 6.65
C GLY A 36 -32.34 -31.61 8.09
N PRO A 37 -31.80 -32.61 8.82
CA PRO A 37 -31.49 -32.48 10.25
C PRO A 37 -30.28 -31.58 10.57
N TYR A 38 -29.52 -31.16 9.57
CA TYR A 38 -28.33 -30.31 9.72
C TYR A 38 -28.62 -28.83 9.40
N GLU A 39 -29.89 -28.43 9.48
CA GLU A 39 -30.40 -27.11 9.07
C GLU A 39 -29.57 -25.94 9.60
N LEU A 40 -29.34 -25.91 10.92
CA LEU A 40 -28.61 -24.81 11.56
C LEU A 40 -27.17 -24.70 11.06
N THR A 41 -26.47 -25.83 10.89
CA THR A 41 -25.07 -25.86 10.46
C THR A 41 -24.92 -25.35 9.03
N HIS A 42 -25.80 -25.81 8.14
CA HIS A 42 -25.85 -25.34 6.75
C HIS A 42 -26.15 -23.85 6.68
N ARG A 43 -27.17 -23.37 7.42
CA ARG A 43 -27.53 -21.95 7.44
C ARG A 43 -26.39 -21.07 7.95
N ILE A 44 -25.70 -21.47 9.01
CA ILE A 44 -24.51 -20.75 9.51
C ILE A 44 -23.41 -20.73 8.45
N GLY A 45 -23.14 -21.88 7.81
CA GLY A 45 -22.19 -21.97 6.71
C GLY A 45 -22.51 -20.98 5.60
N SER A 46 -23.74 -20.97 5.11
CA SER A 46 -24.20 -20.05 4.06
C SER A 46 -24.10 -18.58 4.47
N VAL A 47 -24.44 -18.23 5.71
CA VAL A 47 -24.26 -16.86 6.23
C VAL A 47 -22.78 -16.45 6.16
N PHE A 48 -21.84 -17.32 6.50
CA PHE A 48 -20.41 -17.03 6.32
C PHE A 48 -20.03 -16.80 4.86
N GLY A 49 -20.64 -17.56 3.93
CA GLY A 49 -20.50 -17.35 2.48
C GLY A 49 -21.00 -15.99 2.03
N VAL A 50 -22.19 -15.59 2.47
CA VAL A 50 -22.80 -14.27 2.17
C VAL A 50 -21.91 -13.14 2.69
N PHE A 51 -21.48 -13.20 3.95
CA PHE A 51 -20.58 -12.22 4.54
C PHE A 51 -19.26 -12.12 3.78
N SER A 52 -18.63 -13.26 3.48
CA SER A 52 -17.40 -13.34 2.70
C SER A 52 -17.53 -12.65 1.34
N PHE A 53 -18.59 -12.98 0.59
CA PHE A 53 -18.81 -12.41 -0.74
C PHE A 53 -19.05 -10.90 -0.69
N VAL A 54 -20.00 -10.45 0.15
CA VAL A 54 -20.37 -9.03 0.27
C VAL A 54 -19.18 -8.19 0.73
N TRP A 55 -18.42 -8.66 1.72
CA TRP A 55 -17.22 -7.96 2.18
C TRP A 55 -16.10 -7.97 1.16
N MET A 56 -15.94 -9.03 0.35
CA MET A 56 -14.95 -9.03 -0.73
C MET A 56 -15.32 -8.02 -1.84
N CYS A 57 -16.61 -7.89 -2.18
CA CYS A 57 -17.12 -6.83 -3.05
C CYS A 57 -16.77 -5.44 -2.50
N PHE A 58 -17.09 -5.18 -1.21
CA PHE A 58 -16.73 -3.91 -0.59
C PHE A 58 -15.23 -3.67 -0.57
N ASN A 59 -14.40 -4.70 -0.35
CA ASN A 59 -12.93 -4.58 -0.35
C ASN A 59 -12.38 -4.02 -1.68
N VAL A 60 -12.97 -4.42 -2.81
CA VAL A 60 -12.62 -3.84 -4.11
C VAL A 60 -13.12 -2.39 -4.19
N ILE A 61 -14.38 -2.13 -3.80
CA ILE A 61 -14.99 -0.79 -3.88
C ILE A 61 -14.18 0.23 -3.07
N ILE A 62 -13.77 -0.07 -1.83
CA ILE A 62 -13.03 0.89 -0.99
C ILE A 62 -11.68 1.28 -1.59
N MET A 63 -11.05 0.37 -2.35
CA MET A 63 -9.75 0.60 -3.01
C MET A 63 -9.89 1.25 -4.40
N THR A 64 -11.11 1.42 -4.91
CA THR A 64 -11.35 2.13 -6.20
C THR A 64 -11.14 3.64 -6.09
N LYS A 65 -10.78 4.17 -4.90
CA LYS A 65 -10.42 5.58 -4.67
C LYS A 65 -11.50 6.56 -5.16
N ILE A 66 -12.76 6.24 -4.86
CA ILE A 66 -13.90 7.13 -5.11
C ILE A 66 -13.70 8.41 -4.28
N LYS A 67 -13.99 9.58 -4.86
CA LYS A 67 -13.75 10.90 -4.24
C LYS A 67 -14.28 10.98 -2.81
N PHE A 68 -15.49 10.48 -2.59
CA PHE A 68 -16.14 10.42 -1.28
C PHE A 68 -15.32 9.66 -0.23
N ILE A 69 -14.72 8.52 -0.59
CA ILE A 69 -13.89 7.72 0.31
C ILE A 69 -12.56 8.46 0.57
N GLU A 70 -11.96 8.98 -0.50
CA GLU A 70 -10.66 9.65 -0.45
C GLU A 70 -10.63 10.92 0.41
N THR A 71 -11.74 11.66 0.46
CA THR A 71 -11.87 12.90 1.24
C THR A 71 -12.13 12.66 2.73
N ASN A 72 -12.71 11.51 3.07
CA ASN A 72 -13.13 11.19 4.44
C ASN A 72 -12.14 10.28 5.18
N PHE A 73 -11.37 9.46 4.45
CA PHE A 73 -10.44 8.50 5.04
C PHE A 73 -8.99 8.74 4.61
N GLY A 74 -8.08 8.65 5.58
CA GLY A 74 -6.64 8.62 5.34
C GLY A 74 -6.23 7.34 4.62
N LEU A 75 -5.20 7.42 3.78
CA LEU A 75 -4.76 6.26 3.00
C LEU A 75 -4.23 5.12 3.88
N ASP A 76 -3.49 5.45 4.94
CA ASP A 76 -3.00 4.46 5.90
C ASP A 76 -4.15 3.65 6.52
N TRP A 77 -5.18 4.36 7.03
CA TRP A 77 -6.37 3.71 7.57
C TRP A 77 -7.07 2.83 6.53
N LEU A 78 -7.24 3.32 5.30
CA LEU A 78 -7.89 2.57 4.22
C LEU A 78 -7.14 1.27 3.89
N LEU A 79 -5.81 1.30 3.84
CA LEU A 79 -4.98 0.12 3.56
C LEU A 79 -5.03 -0.89 4.69
N LYS A 80 -4.98 -0.43 5.95
CA LYS A 80 -5.15 -1.28 7.14
C LYS A 80 -6.52 -1.95 7.16
N PHE A 81 -7.57 -1.17 6.92
CA PHE A 81 -8.94 -1.66 6.86
C PHE A 81 -9.14 -2.68 5.71
N HIS A 82 -8.66 -2.37 4.51
CA HIS A 82 -8.69 -3.28 3.36
C HIS A 82 -8.00 -4.61 3.67
N THR A 83 -6.79 -4.56 4.23
CA THR A 83 -6.03 -5.77 4.52
C THR A 83 -6.74 -6.62 5.58
N GLY A 84 -7.24 -6.00 6.66
CA GLY A 84 -7.93 -6.70 7.74
C GLY A 84 -9.24 -7.32 7.28
N MET A 85 -10.05 -6.56 6.56
CA MET A 85 -11.36 -7.04 6.10
C MET A 85 -11.25 -8.09 5.01
N ALA A 86 -10.29 -7.99 4.09
CA ALA A 86 -10.06 -9.01 3.08
C ALA A 86 -9.62 -10.34 3.72
N ALA A 87 -8.80 -10.30 4.77
CA ALA A 87 -8.43 -11.49 5.53
C ALA A 87 -9.64 -12.10 6.25
N LEU A 88 -10.45 -11.28 6.95
CA LEU A 88 -11.65 -11.75 7.63
C LEU A 88 -12.66 -12.39 6.66
N ALA A 89 -12.92 -11.75 5.51
CA ALA A 89 -13.79 -12.30 4.48
C ALA A 89 -13.28 -13.67 3.97
N LEU A 90 -11.98 -13.81 3.68
CA LEU A 90 -11.41 -15.08 3.25
C LEU A 90 -11.47 -16.17 4.32
N ILE A 91 -11.31 -15.81 5.60
CA ILE A 91 -11.48 -16.76 6.71
C ILE A 91 -12.92 -17.28 6.73
N LEU A 92 -13.93 -16.39 6.69
CA LEU A 92 -15.33 -16.80 6.64
C LEU A 92 -15.65 -17.66 5.41
N GLY A 93 -15.13 -17.27 4.23
CA GLY A 93 -15.28 -18.07 3.01
C GLY A 93 -14.60 -19.45 3.10
N SER A 94 -13.53 -19.58 3.87
CA SER A 94 -12.87 -20.87 4.12
C SER A 94 -13.67 -21.75 5.09
N LEU A 95 -14.30 -21.15 6.10
CA LEU A 95 -15.15 -21.84 7.08
C LEU A 95 -16.52 -22.26 6.51
N HIS A 96 -17.01 -21.56 5.48
CA HIS A 96 -18.24 -21.89 4.78
C HIS A 96 -18.26 -23.33 4.22
N TYR A 97 -17.17 -23.75 3.56
CA TYR A 97 -17.10 -25.06 2.89
C TYR A 97 -17.24 -26.28 3.81
N PRO A 98 -16.51 -26.42 4.93
CA PRO A 98 -16.67 -27.56 5.83
C PRO A 98 -18.07 -27.61 6.46
N LEU A 99 -18.70 -26.46 6.73
CA LEU A 99 -20.04 -26.39 7.30
C LEU A 99 -21.12 -26.87 6.32
N LEU A 100 -20.97 -26.57 5.03
CA LEU A 100 -21.89 -27.02 4.00
C LEU A 100 -21.73 -28.50 3.61
N ARG A 101 -20.59 -29.12 3.90
CA ARG A 101 -20.36 -30.52 3.54
C ARG A 101 -21.04 -31.53 4.47
N VAL A 102 -21.56 -31.07 5.60
CA VAL A 102 -22.25 -31.91 6.58
C VAL A 102 -23.65 -32.25 6.05
N GLY A 103 -23.81 -33.44 5.49
CA GLY A 103 -25.12 -33.99 5.13
C GLY A 103 -25.70 -33.58 3.76
N ALA A 104 -24.95 -32.85 2.92
CA ALA A 104 -25.43 -32.41 1.60
C ALA A 104 -24.54 -32.92 0.44
N SER A 105 -25.17 -33.35 -0.66
CA SER A 105 -24.48 -33.59 -1.94
C SER A 105 -24.28 -32.27 -2.66
N LEU A 106 -23.03 -31.87 -2.89
CA LEU A 106 -22.70 -30.62 -3.57
C LEU A 106 -22.70 -30.79 -5.09
N ASP A 107 -23.33 -29.85 -5.80
CA ASP A 107 -23.24 -29.79 -7.26
C ASP A 107 -21.77 -29.64 -7.71
N PRO A 108 -21.26 -30.49 -8.62
CA PRO A 108 -19.87 -30.43 -9.04
C PRO A 108 -19.46 -29.10 -9.67
N THR A 109 -20.37 -28.42 -10.37
CA THR A 109 -20.09 -27.14 -11.02
C THR A 109 -19.97 -26.03 -9.97
N GLN A 110 -20.91 -25.98 -9.03
CA GLN A 110 -20.88 -25.05 -7.90
C GLN A 110 -19.63 -25.22 -7.04
N LEU A 111 -19.19 -26.46 -6.80
CA LEU A 111 -17.96 -26.74 -6.06
C LEU A 111 -16.71 -26.21 -6.79
N ARG A 112 -16.63 -26.42 -8.11
CA ARG A 112 -15.47 -25.98 -8.92
C ARG A 112 -15.36 -24.46 -8.97
N THR A 113 -16.45 -23.75 -9.25
CA THR A 113 -16.46 -22.29 -9.33
C THR A 113 -16.10 -21.66 -7.98
N GLY A 114 -16.62 -22.22 -6.88
CA GLY A 114 -16.27 -21.83 -5.51
C GLY A 114 -14.79 -22.03 -5.21
N ASN A 115 -14.26 -23.23 -5.47
CA ASN A 115 -12.85 -23.57 -5.20
C ASN A 115 -11.87 -22.72 -6.02
N PHE A 116 -12.11 -22.55 -7.32
CA PHE A 116 -11.23 -21.73 -8.17
C PHE A 116 -11.32 -20.24 -7.80
N GLY A 117 -12.53 -19.74 -7.52
CA GLY A 117 -12.74 -18.38 -7.04
C GLY A 117 -11.97 -18.12 -5.74
N TRP A 118 -12.18 -18.94 -4.73
CA TRP A 118 -11.49 -18.84 -3.44
C TRP A 118 -9.96 -18.96 -3.58
N ALA A 119 -9.49 -19.98 -4.29
CA ALA A 119 -8.05 -20.20 -4.47
C ALA A 119 -7.37 -19.01 -5.14
N SER A 120 -8.01 -18.41 -6.15
CA SER A 120 -7.47 -17.22 -6.82
C SER A 120 -7.30 -16.03 -5.85
N LEU A 121 -8.28 -15.80 -4.96
CA LEU A 121 -8.22 -14.71 -3.99
C LEU A 121 -7.18 -14.98 -2.89
N VAL A 122 -7.05 -16.22 -2.44
CA VAL A 122 -6.00 -16.63 -1.48
C VAL A 122 -4.61 -16.46 -2.07
N ILE A 123 -4.39 -16.88 -3.32
CA ILE A 123 -3.11 -16.69 -4.02
C ILE A 123 -2.78 -15.20 -4.10
N VAL A 124 -3.74 -14.35 -4.50
CA VAL A 124 -3.51 -12.90 -4.55
C VAL A 124 -3.20 -12.33 -3.15
N MET A 125 -3.88 -12.78 -2.10
CA MET A 125 -3.61 -12.35 -0.72
C MET A 125 -2.19 -12.73 -0.29
N VAL A 126 -1.76 -13.98 -0.52
CA VAL A 126 -0.42 -14.46 -0.16
C VAL A 126 0.66 -13.67 -0.92
N LEU A 127 0.48 -13.47 -2.23
CA LEU A 127 1.39 -12.66 -3.03
C LEU A 127 1.43 -11.20 -2.54
N ALA A 128 0.29 -10.61 -2.17
CA ALA A 128 0.23 -9.26 -1.61
C ALA A 128 0.98 -9.15 -0.28
N ILE A 129 0.81 -10.10 0.63
CA ILE A 129 1.54 -10.13 1.92
C ILE A 129 3.05 -10.24 1.68
N ILE A 130 3.48 -11.11 0.76
CA ILE A 130 4.91 -11.32 0.49
C ILE A 130 5.54 -10.14 -0.25
N PHE A 131 4.85 -9.54 -1.22
CA PHE A 131 5.45 -8.61 -2.18
C PHE A 131 4.91 -7.17 -2.14
N MET A 132 3.82 -6.90 -1.41
CA MET A 132 3.20 -5.57 -1.26
C MET A 132 3.07 -5.10 0.19
N SER A 133 3.64 -5.80 1.16
CA SER A 133 3.57 -5.40 2.58
C SER A 133 4.89 -5.63 3.31
N ASN A 134 5.36 -4.68 4.11
CA ASN A 134 6.58 -4.87 4.91
C ASN A 134 6.38 -5.66 6.22
N ARG A 135 5.15 -6.10 6.54
CA ARG A 135 4.88 -6.87 7.77
C ARG A 135 5.82 -8.05 8.00
N LEU A 136 6.24 -8.72 6.93
CA LEU A 136 7.13 -9.90 7.00
C LEU A 136 8.56 -9.63 6.51
N VAL A 137 8.95 -8.37 6.25
CA VAL A 137 10.27 -8.05 5.64
C VAL A 137 11.46 -8.44 6.52
N ARG A 138 11.27 -8.43 7.85
CA ARG A 138 12.29 -8.81 8.83
C ARG A 138 12.61 -10.32 8.78
N ILE A 139 11.74 -11.13 8.18
CA ILE A 139 11.94 -12.57 8.05
C ILE A 139 12.94 -12.84 6.90
N ASN A 140 14.04 -13.53 7.21
CA ASN A 140 15.13 -13.79 6.26
C ASN A 140 14.67 -14.49 4.97
N ILE A 141 13.70 -15.41 5.06
CA ILE A 141 13.19 -16.12 3.88
C ILE A 141 12.46 -15.17 2.92
N VAL A 142 11.65 -14.24 3.45
CA VAL A 142 10.90 -13.27 2.65
C VAL A 142 11.85 -12.33 1.92
N ARG A 143 12.89 -11.86 2.59
CA ARG A 143 13.94 -11.04 1.97
C ARG A 143 14.65 -11.78 0.82
N LYS A 144 15.02 -13.05 1.03
CA LYS A 144 15.62 -13.90 -0.01
C LYS A 144 14.65 -14.11 -1.18
N MET A 145 13.37 -14.37 -0.90
CA MET A 145 12.33 -14.52 -1.92
C MET A 145 12.15 -13.25 -2.76
N ARG A 146 12.05 -12.08 -2.14
CA ARG A 146 11.97 -10.78 -2.84
C ARG A 146 13.17 -10.53 -3.74
N ALA A 147 14.38 -10.78 -3.24
CA ALA A 147 15.60 -10.63 -4.02
C ALA A 147 15.64 -11.60 -5.22
N ALA A 148 15.26 -12.86 -5.01
CA ALA A 148 15.17 -13.86 -6.08
C ALA A 148 14.10 -13.50 -7.13
N ALA A 149 12.94 -13.03 -6.69
CA ALA A 149 11.84 -12.58 -7.53
C ALA A 149 12.27 -11.39 -8.41
N PHE A 150 12.94 -10.38 -7.83
CA PHE A 150 13.49 -9.26 -8.58
C PHE A 150 14.49 -9.72 -9.65
N LYS A 151 15.40 -10.67 -9.30
CA LYS A 151 16.36 -11.25 -10.26
C LYS A 151 15.64 -11.96 -11.43
N ARG A 152 14.51 -12.62 -11.16
CA ARG A 152 13.65 -13.29 -12.16
C ARG A 152 12.67 -12.33 -12.87
N ARG A 153 12.90 -11.02 -12.81
CA ARG A 153 12.05 -9.97 -13.42
C ARG A 153 10.63 -9.89 -12.85
N PHE A 154 10.33 -10.52 -11.72
CA PHE A 154 9.07 -10.30 -11.02
C PHE A 154 9.16 -8.95 -10.31
N ARG A 155 8.56 -7.92 -10.91
CA ARG A 155 8.62 -6.53 -10.45
C ARG A 155 7.30 -6.11 -9.81
N TYR A 156 7.35 -4.96 -9.15
CA TYR A 156 6.16 -4.29 -8.64
C TYR A 156 5.03 -4.20 -9.67
N GLU A 157 5.30 -3.86 -10.94
CA GLU A 157 4.23 -3.78 -11.98
C GLU A 157 3.54 -5.11 -12.26
N ILE A 158 4.27 -6.23 -12.26
CA ILE A 158 3.68 -7.57 -12.44
C ILE A 158 2.83 -7.91 -11.22
N ASN A 159 3.35 -7.65 -10.02
CA ASN A 159 2.64 -7.94 -8.80
C ASN A 159 1.35 -7.09 -8.67
N LYS A 160 1.43 -5.81 -9.04
CA LYS A 160 0.28 -4.90 -9.15
C LYS A 160 -0.71 -5.36 -10.21
N LEU A 161 -0.26 -5.91 -11.35
CA LEU A 161 -1.14 -6.53 -12.34
C LEU A 161 -1.91 -7.68 -11.70
N ILE A 162 -1.22 -8.60 -11.03
CA ILE A 162 -1.83 -9.75 -10.34
C ILE A 162 -2.82 -9.29 -9.27
N HIS A 163 -2.48 -8.26 -8.49
CA HIS A 163 -3.37 -7.70 -7.47
C HIS A 163 -4.57 -6.94 -8.06
N ASN A 164 -4.61 -6.68 -9.38
CA ASN A 164 -5.80 -6.19 -10.08
C ASN A 164 -6.71 -7.32 -10.60
N LEU A 165 -6.28 -8.59 -10.51
CA LEU A 165 -7.06 -9.77 -10.90
C LEU A 165 -8.11 -10.27 -9.88
N PRO A 166 -8.28 -9.75 -8.64
CA PRO A 166 -9.37 -10.16 -7.76
C PRO A 166 -10.76 -10.09 -8.38
N ILE A 167 -10.96 -9.22 -9.40
CA ILE A 167 -12.21 -9.18 -10.14
C ILE A 167 -12.53 -10.52 -10.84
N LEU A 168 -11.53 -11.26 -11.32
CA LEU A 168 -11.72 -12.59 -11.92
C LEU A 168 -12.14 -13.61 -10.86
N GLY A 169 -11.50 -13.59 -9.68
CA GLY A 169 -11.88 -14.42 -8.55
C GLY A 169 -13.31 -14.13 -8.07
N LEU A 170 -13.65 -12.85 -7.97
CA LEU A 170 -15.01 -12.40 -7.65
C LEU A 170 -16.03 -12.80 -8.72
N SER A 171 -15.69 -12.77 -10.01
CA SER A 171 -16.58 -13.26 -11.07
C SER A 171 -16.86 -14.76 -10.94
N LEU A 172 -15.86 -15.56 -10.57
CA LEU A 172 -16.04 -16.99 -10.30
C LEU A 172 -16.91 -17.23 -9.06
N LEU A 173 -16.71 -16.44 -8.00
CA LEU A 173 -17.55 -16.50 -6.81
C LEU A 173 -18.97 -16.01 -7.07
N PHE A 174 -19.14 -15.00 -7.92
CA PHE A 174 -20.46 -14.55 -8.37
C PHE A 174 -21.17 -15.67 -9.14
N LEU A 175 -20.48 -16.32 -10.09
CA LEU A 175 -21.01 -17.49 -10.78
C LEU A 175 -21.40 -18.61 -9.78
N HIS A 176 -20.54 -18.90 -8.80
CA HIS A 176 -20.82 -19.84 -7.71
C HIS A 176 -22.10 -19.48 -6.93
N THR A 177 -22.33 -18.19 -6.66
CA THR A 177 -23.53 -17.75 -5.92
C THR A 177 -24.80 -17.86 -6.76
N ILE A 178 -24.78 -17.48 -8.05
CA ILE A 178 -26.00 -17.48 -8.88
C ILE A 178 -26.47 -18.88 -9.29
N ILE A 179 -25.56 -19.86 -9.39
CA ILE A 179 -25.92 -21.27 -9.66
C ILE A 179 -26.35 -22.04 -8.40
N SER A 180 -26.26 -21.40 -7.22
CA SER A 180 -26.70 -22.02 -5.97
C SER A 180 -28.21 -22.27 -5.96
N PHE A 181 -28.64 -23.30 -5.23
CA PHE A 181 -30.06 -23.59 -5.04
C PHE A 181 -30.83 -22.37 -4.50
N THR A 182 -30.28 -21.69 -3.48
CA THR A 182 -30.92 -20.50 -2.88
C THR A 182 -31.16 -19.38 -3.89
N SER A 183 -30.23 -19.15 -4.82
CA SER A 183 -30.39 -18.15 -5.88
C SER A 183 -31.32 -18.60 -6.99
N ALA A 184 -31.39 -19.90 -7.28
CA ALA A 184 -32.37 -20.46 -8.19
C ALA A 184 -33.81 -20.39 -7.63
N SER A 185 -33.97 -20.48 -6.31
CA SER A 185 -35.27 -20.50 -5.64
C SER A 185 -35.77 -19.12 -5.18
N SER A 186 -34.91 -18.10 -5.09
CA SER A 186 -35.27 -16.78 -4.57
C SER A 186 -34.74 -15.64 -5.43
N LEU A 187 -35.65 -14.91 -6.07
CA LEU A 187 -35.35 -13.68 -6.81
C LEU A 187 -34.69 -12.60 -5.94
N TYR A 188 -35.03 -12.56 -4.64
CA TYR A 188 -34.42 -11.61 -3.71
C TYR A 188 -32.93 -11.89 -3.51
N MET A 189 -32.56 -13.15 -3.28
CA MET A 189 -31.15 -13.53 -3.12
C MET A 189 -30.37 -13.39 -4.42
N LEU A 190 -30.98 -13.75 -5.55
CA LEU A 190 -30.39 -13.48 -6.86
C LEU A 190 -30.11 -11.98 -7.03
N GLY A 191 -31.10 -11.13 -6.73
CA GLY A 191 -30.97 -9.67 -6.79
C GLY A 191 -29.86 -9.11 -5.90
N VAL A 192 -29.71 -9.63 -4.68
CA VAL A 192 -28.62 -9.24 -3.75
C VAL A 192 -27.25 -9.47 -4.38
N TYR A 193 -26.98 -10.68 -4.91
CA TYR A 193 -25.68 -10.99 -5.51
C TYR A 193 -25.40 -10.16 -6.76
N TYR A 194 -26.40 -9.97 -7.63
CA TYR A 194 -26.27 -9.11 -8.80
C TYR A 194 -26.00 -7.66 -8.41
N PHE A 195 -26.67 -7.12 -7.38
CA PHE A 195 -26.48 -5.76 -6.91
C PHE A 195 -25.02 -5.50 -6.48
N PHE A 196 -24.48 -6.33 -5.58
CA PHE A 196 -23.12 -6.15 -5.07
C PHE A 196 -22.06 -6.38 -6.14
N PHE A 197 -22.22 -7.41 -6.97
CA PHE A 197 -21.28 -7.68 -8.05
C PHE A 197 -21.28 -6.56 -9.10
N SER A 198 -22.46 -6.07 -9.49
CA SER A 198 -22.60 -5.00 -10.49
C SER A 198 -21.98 -3.69 -10.00
N ILE A 199 -22.26 -3.26 -8.77
CA ILE A 199 -21.62 -2.06 -8.20
C ILE A 199 -20.10 -2.21 -8.13
N THR A 200 -19.61 -3.40 -7.78
CA THR A 200 -18.18 -3.70 -7.75
C THR A 200 -17.55 -3.56 -9.14
N LEU A 201 -18.16 -4.17 -10.15
CA LEU A 201 -17.69 -4.12 -11.53
C LEU A 201 -17.72 -2.69 -12.09
N ILE A 202 -18.80 -1.95 -11.86
CA ILE A 202 -18.93 -0.54 -12.26
C ILE A 202 -17.84 0.31 -11.59
N SER A 203 -17.61 0.13 -10.29
CA SER A 203 -16.57 0.85 -9.55
C SER A 203 -15.17 0.54 -10.07
N TRP A 204 -14.91 -0.72 -10.41
CA TRP A 204 -13.64 -1.16 -11.00
C TRP A 204 -13.42 -0.57 -12.41
N ILE A 205 -14.44 -0.60 -13.27
CA ILE A 205 -14.41 0.01 -14.61
C ILE A 205 -14.17 1.53 -14.50
N TYR A 206 -14.91 2.21 -13.62
CA TYR A 206 -14.74 3.63 -13.32
C TYR A 206 -13.29 3.96 -12.93
N HIS A 207 -12.71 3.16 -12.02
CA HIS A 207 -11.33 3.34 -11.59
C HIS A 207 -10.34 3.18 -12.75
N LYS A 208 -10.56 2.18 -13.61
CA LYS A 208 -9.65 1.84 -14.71
C LYS A 208 -9.71 2.87 -15.85
N LEU A 209 -10.90 3.36 -16.19
CA LEU A 209 -11.13 4.23 -17.35
C LEU A 209 -11.12 5.72 -16.99
N ILE A 210 -11.97 6.15 -16.05
CA ILE A 210 -12.27 7.58 -15.82
C ILE A 210 -11.18 8.26 -15.00
N ARG A 211 -10.56 7.56 -14.04
CA ARG A 211 -9.50 8.14 -13.20
C ARG A 211 -8.29 8.58 -14.01
N ARG A 212 -7.93 7.84 -15.07
CA ARG A 212 -6.79 8.18 -15.93
C ARG A 212 -6.92 9.60 -16.47
N LEU A 213 -8.13 10.03 -16.80
CA LEU A 213 -8.43 11.35 -17.38
C LEU A 213 -8.39 12.48 -16.35
N ARG A 214 -9.08 12.33 -15.21
CA ARG A 214 -9.22 13.39 -14.18
C ARG A 214 -7.90 13.86 -13.58
N SER A 215 -6.95 12.93 -13.57
CA SER A 215 -5.65 13.07 -12.96
C SER A 215 -4.67 13.97 -13.75
N ILE A 216 -5.02 14.32 -14.99
CA ILE A 216 -4.24 15.22 -15.86
C ILE A 216 -4.42 16.69 -15.45
N ASN A 217 -5.55 17.05 -14.83
CA ASN A 217 -5.94 18.45 -14.67
C ASN A 217 -5.39 19.11 -13.38
N ASN A 218 -4.99 18.34 -12.36
CA ASN A 218 -4.27 18.86 -11.19
C ASN A 218 -3.56 17.73 -10.40
N PRO A 219 -2.23 17.55 -10.55
CA PRO A 219 -1.48 16.46 -9.91
C PRO A 219 -1.22 16.68 -8.40
N TYR A 220 -1.44 17.89 -7.90
CA TYR A 220 -1.22 18.26 -6.50
C TYR A 220 -2.48 18.12 -5.63
N ILE A 221 -3.67 18.30 -6.22
CA ILE A 221 -4.97 18.17 -5.53
C ILE A 221 -5.47 16.72 -5.52
N HIS A 222 -5.25 16.00 -6.62
CA HIS A 222 -5.64 14.60 -6.72
C HIS A 222 -4.42 13.75 -6.44
N ARG A 223 -4.56 12.67 -5.64
CA ARG A 223 -3.53 11.64 -5.44
C ARG A 223 -3.24 10.89 -6.75
N LYS A 224 -2.77 11.61 -7.78
CA LYS A 224 -2.06 11.08 -8.92
C LYS A 224 -0.59 11.20 -8.59
N SER A 225 -0.10 10.06 -8.14
CA SER A 225 1.11 9.50 -8.66
C SER A 225 1.51 9.98 -10.05
N SER A 226 2.52 10.84 -10.14
CA SER A 226 3.21 11.28 -11.37
C SER A 226 3.93 10.14 -12.12
N TRP A 227 3.44 8.90 -12.08
CA TRP A 227 4.00 7.76 -12.80
C TRP A 227 4.27 8.09 -14.27
N ASP A 228 3.38 8.87 -14.91
CA ASP A 228 3.44 9.22 -16.32
C ASP A 228 4.53 10.28 -16.65
N GLU A 229 4.97 11.10 -15.68
CA GLU A 229 6.08 12.04 -15.91
C GLU A 229 7.44 11.34 -15.80
N VAL A 230 7.56 10.37 -14.89
CA VAL A 230 8.79 9.56 -14.80
C VAL A 230 8.96 8.68 -16.03
N SER A 231 7.92 8.28 -16.76
CA SER A 231 8.14 7.59 -18.04
C SER A 231 8.67 8.56 -19.09
N LYS A 232 8.04 9.73 -19.24
CA LYS A 232 8.39 10.70 -20.30
C LYS A 232 9.76 11.36 -20.10
N ILE A 233 10.19 11.63 -18.87
CA ILE A 233 11.54 12.18 -18.60
C ILE A 233 12.63 11.12 -18.83
N VAL A 234 12.26 9.84 -18.87
CA VAL A 234 13.19 8.74 -18.71
C VAL A 234 13.29 7.81 -19.94
N ASP A 235 12.67 8.19 -21.05
CA ASP A 235 12.76 7.43 -22.32
C ASP A 235 14.16 7.41 -22.97
N GLY A 236 15.21 7.95 -22.33
CA GLY A 236 16.59 7.91 -22.83
C GLY A 236 17.69 7.52 -21.82
N GLY A 237 17.36 7.20 -20.56
CA GLY A 237 18.37 6.89 -19.53
C GLY A 237 18.74 5.40 -19.46
N GLN A 238 20.03 5.07 -19.41
CA GLN A 238 20.47 3.68 -19.26
C GLN A 238 20.09 3.15 -17.87
N LYS A 239 19.46 1.97 -17.81
CA LYS A 239 19.03 1.34 -16.55
C LYS A 239 20.16 0.52 -15.94
N ASP A 240 20.66 0.94 -14.78
CA ASP A 240 21.59 0.16 -13.97
C ASP A 240 20.84 -0.72 -12.96
N ARG A 241 20.57 -1.95 -13.38
CA ARG A 241 19.86 -2.95 -12.56
C ARG A 241 20.72 -3.49 -11.42
N LYS A 242 22.04 -3.52 -11.58
CA LYS A 242 22.96 -4.04 -10.55
C LYS A 242 23.03 -3.04 -9.39
N TRP A 243 23.10 -1.76 -9.70
CA TRP A 243 23.00 -0.68 -8.73
C TRP A 243 21.67 -0.71 -7.96
N ALA A 244 20.53 -0.78 -8.66
CA ALA A 244 19.22 -0.87 -8.02
C ALA A 244 19.11 -2.07 -7.07
N LEU A 245 19.61 -3.23 -7.50
CA LEU A 245 19.66 -4.45 -6.68
C LEU A 245 20.49 -4.28 -5.42
N ASN A 246 21.62 -3.58 -5.50
CA ASN A 246 22.48 -3.34 -4.34
C ASN A 246 21.81 -2.38 -3.34
N LEU A 247 21.18 -1.32 -3.82
CA LEU A 247 20.36 -0.43 -2.98
C LEU A 247 19.20 -1.17 -2.31
N LEU A 248 18.49 -2.03 -3.04
CA LEU A 248 17.40 -2.84 -2.47
C LEU A 248 17.86 -3.84 -1.41
N LYS A 249 19.13 -4.28 -1.46
CA LYS A 249 19.70 -5.11 -0.39
C LYS A 249 20.01 -4.31 0.87
N GLN A 250 20.42 -3.04 0.70
CA GLN A 250 20.70 -2.10 1.80
C GLN A 250 19.40 -1.57 2.43
N THR A 251 18.36 -1.38 1.61
CA THR A 251 17.01 -0.92 2.03
C THR A 251 15.93 -1.92 1.58
N PRO A 252 15.81 -3.11 2.21
CA PRO A 252 14.83 -4.14 1.81
C PRO A 252 13.37 -3.70 1.93
N SER A 253 13.10 -2.72 2.81
CA SER A 253 11.80 -2.11 3.02
C SER A 253 11.31 -1.30 1.81
N LEU A 254 12.16 -1.00 0.82
CA LEU A 254 11.77 -0.22 -0.35
C LEU A 254 10.91 -1.01 -1.36
N TYR A 255 11.05 -2.34 -1.38
CA TYR A 255 10.44 -3.20 -2.40
C TYR A 255 8.91 -3.07 -2.56
N PRO A 256 8.10 -3.06 -1.47
CA PRO A 256 6.65 -3.01 -1.58
C PRO A 256 6.10 -1.60 -1.80
N CYS A 257 6.93 -0.58 -2.05
CA CYS A 257 6.47 0.79 -2.25
C CYS A 257 5.24 0.84 -3.16
N LEU A 258 4.07 1.08 -2.55
CA LEU A 258 2.80 1.16 -3.26
C LEU A 258 2.72 2.39 -4.14
N GLN A 259 3.69 3.29 -3.98
CA GLN A 259 3.78 4.48 -4.77
C GLN A 259 2.48 5.26 -4.57
N CYS A 260 2.17 5.47 -3.29
CA CYS A 260 1.00 6.17 -2.81
C CYS A 260 1.16 7.69 -2.92
N GLY A 261 2.39 8.18 -2.78
CA GLY A 261 2.74 9.61 -2.84
C GLY A 261 2.56 10.36 -1.52
N VAL A 262 2.24 9.67 -0.42
CA VAL A 262 2.11 10.32 0.90
C VAL A 262 3.44 10.96 1.32
N CYS A 263 4.57 10.31 1.04
CA CYS A 263 5.89 10.88 1.28
C CYS A 263 6.14 12.22 0.54
N THR A 264 5.47 12.44 -0.60
CA THR A 264 5.55 13.71 -1.34
C THR A 264 4.59 14.74 -0.78
N SER A 265 3.35 14.35 -0.45
CA SER A 265 2.34 15.27 0.09
C SER A 265 2.73 15.86 1.45
N GLU A 266 3.41 15.07 2.29
CA GLU A 266 3.84 15.49 3.62
C GLU A 266 5.25 16.11 3.62
N CYS A 267 5.96 16.13 2.48
CA CYS A 267 7.32 16.66 2.42
C CYS A 267 7.32 18.20 2.36
N PRO A 268 7.94 18.89 3.33
CA PRO A 268 7.98 20.36 3.33
C PRO A 268 8.76 20.91 2.13
N VAL A 269 9.85 20.24 1.74
CA VAL A 269 10.66 20.65 0.57
C VAL A 269 9.86 20.50 -0.71
N SER A 270 9.15 19.39 -0.90
CA SER A 270 8.30 19.21 -2.08
C SER A 270 7.22 20.30 -2.17
N LYS A 271 6.63 20.70 -1.04
CA LYS A 271 5.65 21.79 -0.97
C LYS A 271 6.26 23.14 -1.37
N VAL A 272 7.43 23.50 -0.83
CA VAL A 272 8.10 24.77 -1.13
C VAL A 272 8.62 24.82 -2.56
N THR A 273 9.16 23.71 -3.08
CA THR A 273 9.66 23.63 -4.45
C THR A 273 8.57 23.38 -5.48
N MET A 274 7.29 23.44 -5.10
CA MET A 274 6.14 23.14 -5.96
C MET A 274 6.30 21.83 -6.75
N GLY A 275 6.79 20.77 -6.08
CA GLY A 275 6.95 19.45 -6.67
C GLY A 275 8.26 19.18 -7.42
N SER A 276 9.14 20.18 -7.62
CA SER A 276 10.46 19.95 -8.25
C SER A 276 11.28 18.92 -7.45
N TYR A 277 11.33 19.05 -6.12
CA TYR A 277 11.72 17.94 -5.26
C TYR A 277 10.55 16.98 -5.04
N ASN A 278 10.76 15.71 -5.32
CA ASN A 278 9.71 14.70 -5.22
C ASN A 278 10.28 13.36 -4.72
N PRO A 279 10.19 13.06 -3.41
CA PRO A 279 10.81 11.85 -2.84
C PRO A 279 10.25 10.57 -3.45
N ARG A 280 8.95 10.56 -3.79
CA ARG A 280 8.31 9.45 -4.49
C ARG A 280 8.93 9.19 -5.86
N ARG A 281 9.20 10.25 -6.65
CA ARG A 281 9.88 10.13 -7.96
C ARG A 281 11.27 9.51 -7.80
N ASN A 282 11.98 9.90 -6.75
CA ASN A 282 13.31 9.36 -6.45
C ASN A 282 13.25 7.87 -6.13
N VAL A 283 12.26 7.44 -5.34
CA VAL A 283 12.02 6.01 -5.06
C VAL A 283 11.74 5.22 -6.34
N ILE A 284 10.89 5.74 -7.26
CA ILE A 284 10.64 5.08 -8.55
C ILE A 284 11.94 4.94 -9.33
N ALA A 285 12.75 6.00 -9.38
CA ALA A 285 14.02 6.00 -10.10
C ALA A 285 14.96 4.91 -9.57
N VAL A 286 15.05 4.74 -8.25
CA VAL A 286 15.80 3.64 -7.61
C VAL A 286 15.23 2.28 -8.02
N LEU A 287 13.92 2.07 -7.88
CA LEU A 287 13.26 0.79 -8.21
C LEU A 287 13.40 0.39 -9.68
N LEU A 288 13.48 1.37 -10.59
CA LEU A 288 13.63 1.15 -12.02
C LEU A 288 15.09 1.12 -12.50
N GLY A 289 16.04 1.52 -11.64
CA GLY A 289 17.48 1.55 -11.94
C GLY A 289 17.96 2.78 -12.70
N TYR A 290 17.27 3.91 -12.57
CA TYR A 290 17.64 5.17 -13.20
C TYR A 290 18.67 5.94 -12.36
N LYS A 291 19.87 5.37 -12.26
CA LYS A 291 20.99 5.91 -11.47
C LYS A 291 21.34 7.35 -11.87
N ASP A 292 21.49 7.60 -13.17
CA ASP A 292 21.92 8.90 -13.69
C ASP A 292 20.92 10.01 -13.41
N LEU A 293 19.63 9.68 -13.34
CA LEU A 293 18.60 10.65 -13.00
C LEU A 293 18.79 11.22 -11.59
N LEU A 294 19.31 10.43 -10.66
CA LEU A 294 19.51 10.83 -9.27
C LEU A 294 20.90 11.39 -9.02
N LEU A 295 21.95 10.77 -9.59
CA LEU A 295 23.33 11.09 -9.25
C LEU A 295 24.02 12.04 -10.24
N ASN A 296 23.45 12.28 -11.44
CA ASN A 296 24.14 13.01 -12.51
C ASN A 296 23.36 14.21 -13.09
N ARG A 297 22.04 14.33 -12.87
CA ARG A 297 21.21 15.32 -13.56
C ARG A 297 20.74 16.50 -12.70
N ASP A 298 20.38 16.25 -11.45
CA ASP A 298 19.73 17.25 -10.60
C ASP A 298 20.10 17.01 -9.15
N ASP A 299 20.89 17.90 -8.56
CA ASP A 299 21.35 17.78 -7.18
C ASP A 299 20.18 17.86 -6.20
N LEU A 300 19.11 18.58 -6.54
CA LEU A 300 17.91 18.67 -5.72
C LEU A 300 17.28 17.29 -5.51
N ALA A 301 17.41 16.38 -6.47
CA ALA A 301 16.87 15.02 -6.38
C ALA A 301 17.40 14.24 -5.16
N ILE A 302 18.61 14.55 -4.69
CA ILE A 302 19.22 13.88 -3.52
C ILE A 302 19.32 14.86 -2.35
N TRP A 303 19.89 16.04 -2.60
CA TRP A 303 20.23 17.03 -1.59
C TRP A 303 19.04 17.90 -1.17
N GLY A 304 17.88 17.76 -1.81
CA GLY A 304 16.62 18.31 -1.32
C GLY A 304 16.09 17.61 -0.07
N CYS A 305 16.58 16.41 0.30
CA CYS A 305 16.16 15.74 1.53
C CYS A 305 16.78 16.42 2.77
N THR A 306 15.96 16.93 3.68
CA THR A 306 16.40 17.52 4.96
C THR A 306 16.51 16.51 6.10
N ASP A 307 16.34 15.21 5.82
CA ASP A 307 16.37 14.12 6.80
C ASP A 307 15.44 14.34 8.01
N CYS A 308 14.29 14.99 7.78
CA CYS A 308 13.29 15.28 8.83
C CYS A 308 12.43 14.08 9.27
N HIS A 309 12.64 12.88 8.68
CA HIS A 309 11.93 11.63 8.98
C HIS A 309 10.40 11.60 8.77
N THR A 310 9.76 12.72 8.42
CA THR A 310 8.29 12.76 8.19
C THR A 310 7.83 11.71 7.19
N CYS A 311 8.59 11.48 6.12
CA CYS A 311 8.23 10.51 5.09
C CYS A 311 8.29 9.05 5.57
N ASP A 312 9.12 8.74 6.58
CA ASP A 312 9.20 7.41 7.19
C ASP A 312 7.96 7.16 8.04
N GLU A 313 7.61 8.14 8.90
CA GLU A 313 6.49 8.07 9.85
C GLU A 313 5.12 7.95 9.19
N VAL A 314 4.92 8.62 8.06
CA VAL A 314 3.62 8.63 7.36
C VAL A 314 3.48 7.51 6.32
N CYS A 315 4.53 6.71 6.12
CA CYS A 315 4.53 5.67 5.12
C CYS A 315 3.65 4.50 5.55
N PRO A 316 2.57 4.16 4.83
CA PRO A 316 1.66 3.08 5.26
C PRO A 316 2.27 1.67 5.18
N ASP A 317 3.43 1.56 4.53
CA ASP A 317 4.18 0.32 4.38
C ASP A 317 5.50 0.36 5.16
N ASP A 318 5.68 1.29 6.11
CA ASP A 318 6.89 1.36 6.96
C ASP A 318 8.19 1.34 6.14
N ILE A 319 8.26 2.18 5.09
CA ILE A 319 9.46 2.32 4.27
C ILE A 319 10.34 3.40 4.86
N GLU A 320 11.55 3.01 5.25
CA GLU A 320 12.62 3.91 5.67
C GLU A 320 13.22 4.62 4.45
N LEU A 321 12.65 5.75 4.07
CA LEU A 321 13.09 6.57 2.95
C LEU A 321 14.30 7.41 3.32
N THR A 322 14.44 7.86 4.56
CA THR A 322 15.63 8.63 5.00
C THR A 322 16.91 7.80 4.86
N SER A 323 16.90 6.51 5.20
CA SER A 323 18.06 5.62 5.03
C SER A 323 18.43 5.42 3.56
N LEU A 324 17.43 5.38 2.67
CA LEU A 324 17.65 5.40 1.23
C LEU A 324 18.31 6.72 0.79
N PHE A 325 17.79 7.87 1.22
CA PHE A 325 18.35 9.17 0.85
C PHE A 325 19.76 9.36 1.39
N ALA A 326 20.05 8.93 2.62
CA ALA A 326 21.41 8.90 3.17
C ALA A 326 22.36 8.04 2.32
N SER A 327 21.90 6.87 1.88
CA SER A 327 22.69 5.99 0.99
C SER A 327 22.96 6.64 -0.38
N LEU A 328 22.00 7.41 -0.91
CA LEU A 328 22.16 8.17 -2.15
C LEU A 328 23.12 9.36 -1.97
N LYS A 329 23.02 10.10 -0.87
CA LYS A 329 23.96 11.19 -0.51
C LYS A 329 25.39 10.66 -0.42
N ASN A 330 25.60 9.53 0.28
CA ASN A 330 26.92 8.89 0.38
C ASN A 330 27.49 8.52 -1.00
N GLN A 331 26.66 7.99 -1.91
CA GLN A 331 27.10 7.69 -3.27
C GLN A 331 27.41 8.94 -4.10
N SER A 332 26.62 10.01 -3.94
CA SER A 332 26.88 11.31 -4.58
C SER A 332 28.23 11.88 -4.12
N VAL A 333 28.53 11.86 -2.81
CA VAL A 333 29.84 12.28 -2.27
C VAL A 333 30.97 11.39 -2.80
N ALA A 334 30.81 10.06 -2.79
CA ALA A 334 31.83 9.13 -3.30
C ALA A 334 32.15 9.31 -4.80
N LEU A 335 31.23 9.91 -5.57
CA LEU A 335 31.43 10.26 -6.98
C LEU A 335 32.04 11.66 -7.17
N GLY A 336 32.36 12.38 -6.08
CA GLY A 336 32.83 13.76 -6.14
C GLY A 336 31.73 14.77 -6.51
N LYS A 337 30.46 14.42 -6.28
CA LYS A 337 29.28 15.22 -6.64
C LYS A 337 28.48 15.69 -5.43
N GLY A 338 29.06 15.56 -4.23
CA GLY A 338 28.48 16.15 -3.04
C GLY A 338 28.68 17.68 -3.07
N PRO A 339 27.77 18.47 -2.49
CA PRO A 339 27.96 19.89 -2.33
C PRO A 339 29.24 20.21 -1.55
N ASP A 340 29.94 21.26 -1.97
CA ASP A 340 31.24 21.65 -1.39
C ASP A 340 31.16 21.86 0.12
N TYR A 341 30.05 22.46 0.60
CA TYR A 341 29.83 22.72 2.03
C TYR A 341 29.88 21.46 2.90
N ILE A 342 29.53 20.28 2.36
CA ILE A 342 29.63 19.01 3.10
C ILE A 342 31.09 18.61 3.26
N SER A 343 31.88 18.70 2.19
CA SER A 343 33.30 18.36 2.18
C SER A 343 34.10 19.36 3.04
N GLU A 344 33.77 20.65 2.97
CA GLU A 344 34.34 21.70 3.81
C GLU A 344 34.05 21.45 5.30
N GLN A 345 32.79 21.16 5.65
CA GLN A 345 32.43 20.86 7.03
C GLN A 345 33.11 19.58 7.55
N ALA A 346 33.24 18.55 6.70
CA ALA A 346 33.97 17.34 7.05
C ALA A 346 35.45 17.61 7.33
N LYS A 347 36.09 18.46 6.51
CA LYS A 347 37.49 18.89 6.73
C LYS A 347 37.63 19.67 8.04
N VAL A 348 36.72 20.59 8.32
CA VAL A 348 36.70 21.35 9.57
C VAL A 348 36.60 20.43 10.79
N ILE A 349 35.73 19.40 10.74
CA ILE A 349 35.62 18.37 11.78
C ILE A 349 36.91 17.56 11.88
N PHE A 350 37.50 17.15 10.76
CA PHE A 350 38.73 16.36 10.75
C PHE A 350 39.90 17.12 11.40
N ASP A 351 40.07 18.39 11.05
CA ASP A 351 41.19 19.22 11.53
C ASP A 351 41.00 19.69 12.99
N ASN A 352 39.75 19.86 13.45
CA ASN A 352 39.45 20.53 14.74
C ASN A 352 38.64 19.69 15.74
N ALA A 353 38.22 18.47 15.37
CA ALA A 353 37.26 17.63 16.10
C ALA A 353 35.90 18.31 16.40
N LYS A 354 35.57 19.43 15.71
CA LYS A 354 34.34 20.21 15.90
C LYS A 354 33.82 20.69 14.55
N ALA A 355 32.50 20.65 14.36
CA ALA A 355 31.87 21.19 13.15
C ALA A 355 31.94 22.72 13.07
N ILE A 356 31.95 23.37 14.23
CA ILE A 356 32.15 24.82 14.35
C ILE A 356 33.26 25.03 15.40
N PRO A 357 34.52 25.23 14.96
CA PRO A 357 35.65 25.48 15.85
C PRO A 357 35.48 26.77 16.64
N SER A 358 36.10 26.84 17.81
CA SER A 358 36.11 28.04 18.63
C SER A 358 36.84 29.17 17.89
N GLN A 359 36.19 30.32 17.73
CA GLN A 359 36.75 31.52 17.13
C GLN A 359 37.05 32.55 18.22
N PRO A 360 37.99 33.50 18.02
CA PRO A 360 38.29 34.56 18.99
C PRO A 360 37.04 35.33 19.44
N ALA A 361 36.06 35.51 18.55
CA ALA A 361 34.78 36.14 18.87
C ALA A 361 33.94 35.36 19.90
N MET A 362 33.94 34.01 19.84
CA MET A 362 33.28 33.14 20.82
C MET A 362 34.12 32.93 22.09
N ALA A 363 35.43 33.14 22.00
CA ALA A 363 36.37 33.07 23.12
C ALA A 363 36.48 34.38 23.91
N THR A 364 35.69 35.41 23.56
CA THR A 364 35.69 36.67 24.31
C THR A 364 35.28 36.41 25.77
N PRO A 365 36.04 36.91 26.76
CA PRO A 365 35.81 36.61 28.18
C PRO A 365 34.42 36.98 28.68
N ILE A 366 33.71 37.88 27.98
CA ILE A 366 32.40 38.38 28.41
C ILE A 366 31.36 37.26 28.48
N TRP A 367 31.35 36.30 27.55
CA TRP A 367 30.37 35.20 27.59
C TRP A 367 30.80 34.05 28.50
N SER A 368 32.11 33.74 28.56
CA SER A 368 32.61 32.62 29.39
C SER A 368 32.68 32.97 30.88
N SER A 369 33.04 34.21 31.24
CA SER A 369 33.13 34.66 32.64
C SER A 369 31.77 34.98 33.26
N THR A 370 30.80 35.47 32.47
CA THR A 370 29.47 35.83 32.98
C THR A 370 28.56 34.61 33.18
N LEU A 371 28.75 33.53 32.40
CA LEU A 371 27.92 32.33 32.50
C LEU A 371 28.49 31.23 33.42
N LYS A 372 29.72 31.34 33.94
CA LYS A 372 30.38 30.27 34.74
C LYS A 372 30.23 28.86 34.12
N ILE A 373 30.25 28.74 32.80
CA ILE A 373 30.14 27.44 32.13
C ILE A 373 31.55 26.84 32.02
N PHE A 374 31.88 26.04 33.02
CA PHE A 374 33.02 25.11 33.15
C PHE A 374 34.44 25.67 33.05
N SER A 375 35.03 25.90 34.23
CA SER A 375 36.49 25.88 34.43
C SER A 375 36.85 25.05 35.67
N GLU A 376 36.25 23.87 35.83
CA GLU A 376 36.91 22.83 36.62
C GLU A 376 37.67 21.93 35.64
N PRO A 377 39.01 21.89 35.73
CA PRO A 377 39.77 20.91 35.00
C PRO A 377 39.46 19.56 35.63
N ILE A 378 39.06 18.58 34.82
CA ILE A 378 39.07 17.18 35.26
C ILE A 378 40.54 16.81 35.44
N ILE A 379 41.06 17.00 36.66
CA ILE A 379 42.37 16.52 37.10
C ILE A 379 42.12 15.32 38.01
N SER A 380 42.28 14.12 37.45
CA SER A 380 43.26 13.09 37.83
C SER A 380 42.89 11.77 37.17
#